data_AF-A0A9E0VC51-F1
#
_entry.id   AF-A0A9E0VC51-F1
#
_cell.length_a   1.000
_cell.length_b   1.000
_cell.length_c   1.000
_cell.angle_alpha   90.00
_cell.angle_beta   90.00
_cell.angle_gamma   90.00
#
_symmetry.space_group_name_H-M   'P 1'
#
loop_
_entity.id
_entity.type
_entity.pdbx_description
1 polymer ?
#
loop_
_entity_poly.entity_id
_entity_poly.type
_entity_poly.pdbx_seq_one_letter_code
_entity_poly.pdbx_strand_id
1 'polypeptide(L)'
;MKNIIAKSFVGTLVVLFCGLAAFAQTPKRIDFAKEGSNSLVWEEKVAANSSKAFVFYAKKGQKLSLSMVDDTNQGSMDLGKISIEPNTDPFEMEIEVSKDYTLTVSNNSNKATSFRIGISLEDAGGPTAPSNASNSGNMIRVQFAKGETSTMLTKDIPANGTINFMINARKGQKMEYTVGYDFSDSDITAYLTEPGAADASLTSGPKEPQEFVVKKTGDHMLSVVNTSKKKVTITLYLDIPAAAATTVTGPSAPSSNDAVAGFYFPKTALPRGFAELEHLMLSTTDDDGNPGPLFGFLRPKKQSSNDYVLVKPKLSGKTLTFTTISIKGVSYSFTGAFTRTNFTDVPPNSNEVVLKGTLSRLVNGEAADETEVSFTYTIGD
;
A
#
# COMPACT_ATOMS: atom_id res chain seq x y z
N MET A 1 -30.48 -16.23 79.61
CA MET A 1 -29.13 -15.67 79.32
C MET A 1 -28.60 -16.31 78.04
N LYS A 2 -28.74 -15.63 76.89
CA LYS A 2 -28.07 -15.98 75.62
C LYS A 2 -27.65 -14.67 74.97
N ASN A 3 -26.36 -14.36 75.05
CA ASN A 3 -25.79 -13.15 74.43
C ASN A 3 -25.41 -13.46 72.98
N ILE A 4 -25.93 -12.63 72.08
CA ILE A 4 -25.63 -12.56 70.66
C ILE A 4 -24.44 -11.60 70.50
N ILE A 5 -23.33 -12.08 69.94
CA ILE A 5 -22.17 -11.24 69.58
C ILE A 5 -22.19 -11.07 68.06
N ALA A 6 -22.64 -9.90 67.60
CA ALA A 6 -22.50 -9.44 66.22
C ALA A 6 -21.12 -8.80 66.07
N LYS A 7 -20.29 -9.36 65.18
CA LYS A 7 -19.03 -8.74 64.75
C LYS A 7 -19.29 -7.96 63.46
N SER A 8 -19.33 -6.63 63.57
CA SER A 8 -19.37 -5.72 62.43
C SER A 8 -17.99 -5.66 61.77
N PHE A 9 -17.90 -6.09 60.51
CA PHE A 9 -16.71 -5.94 59.67
C PHE A 9 -16.85 -4.64 58.88
N VAL A 10 -16.14 -3.59 59.31
CA VAL A 10 -16.05 -2.33 58.57
C VAL A 10 -14.88 -2.47 57.58
N GLY A 11 -15.21 -2.83 56.34
CA GLY A 11 -14.24 -2.89 55.23
C GLY A 11 -14.08 -1.52 54.59
N THR A 12 -12.89 -0.93 54.72
CA THR A 12 -12.49 0.33 54.07
C THR A 12 -12.36 0.12 52.56
N LEU A 13 -13.35 0.60 51.79
CA LEU A 13 -13.30 0.64 50.32
C LEU A 13 -12.45 1.84 49.89
N VAL A 14 -11.17 1.62 49.59
CA VAL A 14 -10.31 2.62 48.94
C VAL A 14 -10.63 2.61 47.45
N VAL A 15 -11.50 3.51 47.00
CA VAL A 15 -11.74 3.76 45.57
C VAL A 15 -10.56 4.58 45.05
N LEU A 16 -9.55 3.88 44.53
CA LEU A 16 -8.44 4.49 43.81
C LEU A 16 -8.95 4.94 42.42
N PHE A 17 -9.43 6.17 42.32
CA PHE A 17 -9.69 6.85 41.05
C PHE A 17 -8.35 7.10 40.35
N CYS A 18 -7.81 6.09 39.67
CA CYS A 18 -6.77 6.28 38.66
C CYS A 18 -7.39 7.01 37.48
N GLY A 19 -7.39 8.34 37.53
CA GLY A 19 -7.72 9.19 36.39
C GLY A 19 -6.71 8.97 35.27
N LEU A 20 -7.05 8.06 34.35
CA LEU A 20 -6.36 7.93 33.08
C LEU A 20 -6.60 9.23 32.30
N ALA A 21 -5.63 10.13 32.32
CA ALA A 21 -5.60 11.27 31.42
C ALA A 21 -5.53 10.72 29.99
N ALA A 22 -6.65 10.69 29.29
CA ALA A 22 -6.69 10.40 27.87
C ALA A 22 -5.98 11.54 27.15
N PHE A 23 -4.73 11.33 26.73
CA PHE A 23 -4.05 12.24 25.82
C PHE A 23 -4.83 12.26 24.52
N ALA A 24 -5.52 13.37 24.24
CA ALA A 24 -6.23 13.55 23.00
C ALA A 24 -5.23 13.43 21.84
N GLN A 25 -5.34 12.36 21.05
CA GLN A 25 -4.53 12.21 19.85
C GLN A 25 -4.89 13.35 18.89
N THR A 26 -3.89 14.08 18.42
CA THR A 26 -4.08 15.07 17.36
C THR A 26 -4.55 14.36 16.10
N PRO A 27 -5.70 14.75 15.50
CA PRO A 27 -6.21 14.09 14.30
C PRO A 27 -5.20 14.12 13.14
N LYS A 28 -5.09 13.01 12.39
CA LYS A 28 -4.24 12.92 11.20
C LYS A 28 -4.92 13.62 10.02
N ARG A 29 -4.25 14.58 9.39
CA ARG A 29 -4.82 15.28 8.23
C ARG A 29 -4.67 14.45 6.95
N ILE A 30 -5.79 14.28 6.24
CA ILE A 30 -5.84 13.77 4.87
C ILE A 30 -5.83 14.97 3.93
N ASP A 31 -4.89 15.00 3.01
CA ASP A 31 -4.68 16.10 2.08
C ASP A 31 -4.70 15.59 0.64
N PHE A 32 -5.91 15.47 0.07
CA PHE A 32 -6.13 15.00 -1.30
C PHE A 32 -5.28 15.73 -2.35
N ALA A 33 -4.94 17.00 -2.12
CA ALA A 33 -4.08 17.75 -3.04
C ALA A 33 -2.63 17.26 -3.00
N LYS A 34 -2.11 16.91 -1.81
CA LYS A 34 -0.78 16.29 -1.66
C LYS A 34 -0.75 14.86 -2.16
N GLU A 35 -1.83 14.10 -1.94
CA GLU A 35 -1.99 12.75 -2.50
C GLU A 35 -2.21 12.78 -4.02
N GLY A 36 -2.52 13.97 -4.58
CA GLY A 36 -2.80 14.17 -6.00
C GLY A 36 -4.00 13.37 -6.52
N SER A 37 -4.86 12.91 -5.61
CA SER A 37 -6.02 12.07 -5.90
C SER A 37 -7.22 12.61 -5.14
N ASN A 38 -8.42 12.46 -5.69
CA ASN A 38 -9.66 12.78 -5.01
C ASN A 38 -10.22 11.58 -4.22
N SER A 39 -9.46 10.48 -4.17
CA SER A 39 -9.79 9.26 -3.45
C SER A 39 -8.54 8.70 -2.77
N LEU A 40 -8.69 8.20 -1.56
CA LEU A 40 -7.63 7.56 -0.80
C LEU A 40 -8.18 6.27 -0.19
N VAL A 41 -7.38 5.21 -0.28
CA VAL A 41 -7.62 3.97 0.46
C VAL A 41 -6.35 3.62 1.20
N TRP A 42 -6.48 3.40 2.50
CA TRP A 42 -5.36 3.03 3.35
C TRP A 42 -5.81 2.05 4.41
N GLU A 43 -4.86 1.36 5.01
CA GLU A 43 -5.11 0.54 6.20
C GLU A 43 -4.69 1.32 7.45
N GLU A 44 -5.52 1.25 8.49
CA GLU A 44 -5.26 1.86 9.78
C GLU A 44 -5.53 0.91 10.95
N LYS A 45 -4.49 0.66 11.74
CA LYS A 45 -4.54 -0.11 12.97
C LYS A 45 -4.96 0.76 14.13
N VAL A 46 -6.05 0.36 14.76
CA VAL A 46 -6.61 1.01 15.95
C VAL A 46 -6.51 0.05 17.12
N ALA A 47 -5.98 0.51 18.26
CA ALA A 47 -5.82 -0.33 19.44
C ALA A 47 -7.19 -0.79 19.99
N ALA A 48 -7.19 -1.84 20.81
CA ALA A 48 -8.40 -2.36 21.43
C ALA A 48 -9.14 -1.26 22.21
N ASN A 49 -10.46 -1.18 22.06
CA ASN A 49 -11.34 -0.20 22.72
C ASN A 49 -10.84 1.25 22.58
N SER A 50 -10.31 1.60 21.40
CA SER A 50 -9.77 2.93 21.13
C SER A 50 -10.26 3.45 19.78
N SER A 51 -9.96 4.70 19.49
CA SER A 51 -10.30 5.34 18.22
C SER A 51 -9.14 6.16 17.68
N LYS A 52 -9.13 6.36 16.36
CA LYS A 52 -8.25 7.29 15.66
C LYS A 52 -9.08 8.29 14.88
N ALA A 53 -8.65 9.55 14.92
CA ALA A 53 -9.33 10.64 14.23
C ALA A 53 -8.52 11.11 13.01
N PHE A 54 -9.23 11.40 11.93
CA PHE A 54 -8.70 11.99 10.71
C PHE A 54 -9.46 13.27 10.40
N VAL A 55 -8.77 14.24 9.81
CA VAL A 55 -9.38 15.48 9.34
C VAL A 55 -9.13 15.64 7.85
N PHE A 56 -10.18 15.96 7.10
CA PHE A 56 -10.08 16.29 5.68
C PHE A 56 -10.93 17.52 5.37
N TYR A 57 -10.48 18.32 4.42
CA TYR A 57 -11.27 19.46 3.94
C TYR A 57 -12.19 19.02 2.80
N ALA A 58 -13.46 19.37 2.89
CA ALA A 58 -14.43 19.17 1.82
C ALA A 58 -15.17 20.46 1.51
N LYS A 59 -15.54 20.66 0.24
CA LYS A 59 -16.27 21.83 -0.27
C LYS A 59 -17.74 21.51 -0.41
N LYS A 60 -18.59 22.51 -0.16
CA LYS A 60 -20.03 22.44 -0.41
C LYS A 60 -20.31 21.94 -1.83
N GLY A 61 -21.25 21.00 -1.92
CA GLY A 61 -21.71 20.33 -3.13
C GLY A 61 -20.86 19.13 -3.56
N GLN A 62 -19.70 18.89 -2.94
CA GLN A 62 -18.92 17.69 -3.26
C GLN A 62 -19.69 16.44 -2.84
N LYS A 63 -19.57 15.34 -3.61
CA LYS A 63 -20.08 14.02 -3.19
C LYS A 63 -18.99 13.30 -2.41
N LEU A 64 -19.25 13.02 -1.14
CA LEU A 64 -18.39 12.20 -0.28
C LEU A 64 -18.83 10.74 -0.38
N SER A 65 -17.87 9.83 -0.56
CA SER A 65 -18.05 8.39 -0.37
C SER A 65 -17.10 7.90 0.72
N LEU A 66 -17.58 7.06 1.63
CA LEU A 66 -16.84 6.45 2.72
C LEU A 66 -17.05 4.94 2.73
N SER A 67 -15.98 4.17 2.90
CA SER A 67 -16.06 2.72 3.07
C SER A 67 -15.09 2.23 4.13
N MET A 68 -15.45 1.11 4.77
CA MET A 68 -14.67 0.50 5.85
C MET A 68 -14.76 -1.01 5.73
N VAL A 69 -13.62 -1.69 5.79
CA VAL A 69 -13.54 -3.16 5.89
C VAL A 69 -12.88 -3.52 7.23
N ASP A 70 -13.46 -4.50 7.90
CA ASP A 70 -13.05 -4.99 9.23
C ASP A 70 -13.29 -6.50 9.35
N ASP A 71 -12.25 -7.30 9.56
CA ASP A 71 -12.41 -8.74 9.75
C ASP A 71 -13.16 -9.13 11.03
N THR A 72 -13.26 -8.22 12.01
CA THR A 72 -13.86 -8.49 13.31
C THR A 72 -15.34 -8.12 13.40
N ASN A 73 -15.86 -7.31 12.46
CA ASN A 73 -17.18 -6.67 12.54
C ASN A 73 -17.44 -5.95 13.89
N GLN A 74 -16.39 -5.44 14.53
CA GLN A 74 -16.45 -4.72 15.81
C GLN A 74 -15.91 -3.28 15.69
N GLY A 75 -15.56 -2.83 14.49
CA GLY A 75 -15.25 -1.45 14.21
C GLY A 75 -16.48 -0.59 13.94
N SER A 76 -16.27 0.73 13.95
CA SER A 76 -17.19 1.71 13.37
C SER A 76 -16.42 2.89 12.78
N MET A 77 -17.04 3.58 11.82
CA MET A 77 -16.51 4.81 11.25
C MET A 77 -17.53 5.94 11.38
N ASP A 78 -17.16 6.97 12.14
CA ASP A 78 -18.04 8.05 12.54
C ASP A 78 -17.68 9.36 11.84
N LEU A 79 -18.67 9.98 11.19
CA LEU A 79 -18.60 11.31 10.59
C LEU A 79 -19.63 12.22 11.26
N GLY A 80 -19.25 12.83 12.39
CA GLY A 80 -20.14 13.67 13.19
C GLY A 80 -21.24 12.85 13.88
N LYS A 81 -22.48 12.89 13.34
CA LYS A 81 -23.62 12.12 13.86
C LYS A 81 -23.91 10.85 13.06
N ILE A 82 -23.17 10.63 11.99
CA ILE A 82 -23.34 9.48 11.09
C ILE A 82 -22.33 8.42 11.54
N SER A 83 -22.80 7.19 11.75
CA SER A 83 -21.97 6.02 12.05
C SER A 83 -22.12 5.02 10.90
N ILE A 84 -20.99 4.54 10.38
CA ILE A 84 -20.90 3.59 9.29
C ILE A 84 -20.36 2.29 9.88
N GLU A 85 -21.07 1.19 9.66
CA GLU A 85 -20.63 -0.14 10.05
C GLU A 85 -19.63 -0.69 9.02
N PRO A 86 -18.66 -1.52 9.43
CA PRO A 86 -17.73 -2.11 8.50
C PRO A 86 -18.41 -3.15 7.61
N ASN A 87 -17.80 -3.43 6.46
CA ASN A 87 -18.22 -4.43 5.47
C ASN A 87 -19.62 -4.21 4.88
N THR A 88 -20.21 -3.02 5.08
CA THR A 88 -21.42 -2.60 4.39
C THR A 88 -21.10 -1.94 3.07
N ASP A 89 -22.13 -1.65 2.28
CA ASP A 89 -21.95 -0.83 1.08
C ASP A 89 -21.42 0.58 1.45
N PRO A 90 -20.64 1.23 0.57
CA PRO A 90 -20.10 2.55 0.84
C PRO A 90 -21.20 3.56 1.18
N PHE A 91 -20.97 4.32 2.23
CA PHE A 91 -21.83 5.44 2.59
C PHE A 91 -21.57 6.61 1.65
N GLU A 92 -22.63 7.23 1.13
CA GLU A 92 -22.52 8.39 0.24
C GLU A 92 -23.34 9.56 0.77
N MET A 93 -22.80 10.78 0.68
CA MET A 93 -23.54 12.01 0.98
C MET A 93 -23.04 13.20 0.16
N GLU A 94 -23.90 14.20 -0.03
CA GLU A 94 -23.48 15.50 -0.52
C GLU A 94 -22.98 16.37 0.64
N ILE A 95 -21.87 17.06 0.44
CA ILE A 95 -21.27 17.95 1.42
C ILE A 95 -22.08 19.26 1.45
N GLU A 96 -22.81 19.51 2.53
CA GLU A 96 -23.67 20.70 2.61
C GLU A 96 -22.89 22.00 2.91
N VAL A 97 -21.71 21.89 3.53
CA VAL A 97 -20.93 23.04 4.03
C VAL A 97 -19.45 22.82 3.75
N SER A 98 -18.78 23.83 3.17
CA SER A 98 -17.32 23.82 3.02
C SER A 98 -16.63 23.98 4.36
N LYS A 99 -15.94 22.94 4.84
CA LYS A 99 -15.18 22.98 6.10
C LYS A 99 -14.26 21.76 6.22
N ASP A 100 -13.51 21.74 7.31
CA ASP A 100 -12.87 20.52 7.78
C ASP A 100 -13.90 19.58 8.42
N TYR A 101 -13.89 18.33 7.98
CA TYR A 101 -14.67 17.23 8.51
C TYR A 101 -13.75 16.32 9.32
N THR A 102 -14.24 15.83 10.45
CA THR A 102 -13.52 14.85 11.28
C THR A 102 -14.16 13.48 11.10
N LEU A 103 -13.36 12.53 10.62
CA LEU A 103 -13.68 11.12 10.52
C LEU A 103 -13.05 10.40 11.69
N THR A 104 -13.80 9.63 12.47
CA THR A 104 -13.26 8.82 13.56
C THR A 104 -13.42 7.35 13.22
N VAL A 105 -12.37 6.56 13.38
CA VAL A 105 -12.42 5.11 13.22
C VAL A 105 -12.21 4.48 14.59
N SER A 106 -13.23 3.77 15.05
CA SER A 106 -13.31 3.20 16.40
C SER A 106 -13.18 1.69 16.32
N ASN A 107 -12.41 1.10 17.24
CA ASN A 107 -12.28 -0.33 17.43
C ASN A 107 -12.92 -0.72 18.75
N ASN A 108 -14.09 -1.34 18.70
CA ASN A 108 -14.81 -1.79 19.90
C ASN A 108 -14.44 -3.23 20.29
N SER A 109 -13.45 -3.83 19.62
CA SER A 109 -12.95 -5.15 20.00
C SER A 109 -11.95 -5.07 21.15
N ASN A 110 -11.73 -6.23 21.78
CA ASN A 110 -10.74 -6.40 22.84
C ASN A 110 -9.31 -6.64 22.33
N LYS A 111 -9.07 -6.49 21.02
CA LYS A 111 -7.76 -6.64 20.38
C LYS A 111 -7.49 -5.44 19.46
N ALA A 112 -6.22 -5.17 19.16
CA ALA A 112 -5.91 -4.21 18.12
C ALA A 112 -6.32 -4.81 16.77
N THR A 113 -6.95 -3.99 15.92
CA THR A 113 -7.51 -4.40 14.63
C THR A 113 -7.10 -3.40 13.56
N SER A 114 -6.78 -3.90 12.38
CA SER A 114 -6.51 -3.09 11.18
C SER A 114 -7.80 -2.92 10.39
N PHE A 115 -8.08 -1.69 10.00
CA PHE A 115 -9.25 -1.32 9.21
C PHE A 115 -8.79 -0.80 7.86
N ARG A 116 -9.36 -1.32 6.78
CA ARG A 116 -9.15 -0.73 5.47
C ARG A 116 -10.20 0.34 5.23
N ILE A 117 -9.76 1.59 5.14
CA ILE A 117 -10.61 2.78 5.06
C ILE A 117 -10.51 3.34 3.64
N GLY A 118 -11.66 3.58 3.02
CA GLY A 118 -11.79 4.31 1.78
C GLY A 118 -12.50 5.64 1.99
N ILE A 119 -11.97 6.70 1.38
CA ILE A 119 -12.61 8.02 1.31
C ILE A 119 -12.45 8.60 -0.10
N SER A 120 -13.51 9.17 -0.66
CA SER A 120 -13.42 9.95 -1.89
C SER A 120 -14.30 11.19 -1.87
N LEU A 121 -13.82 12.26 -2.50
CA LEU A 121 -14.54 13.51 -2.72
C LEU A 121 -14.65 13.79 -4.23
N GLU A 122 -15.86 13.87 -4.75
CA GLU A 122 -16.12 14.26 -6.15
C GLU A 122 -16.63 15.71 -6.20
N ASP A 123 -16.13 16.52 -7.15
CA ASP A 123 -16.48 17.95 -7.23
C ASP A 123 -17.92 18.22 -7.64
N ALA A 124 -18.56 19.18 -6.97
CA ALA A 124 -19.86 19.72 -7.36
C ALA A 124 -19.74 20.47 -8.69
N GLY A 125 -20.16 19.86 -9.79
CA GLY A 125 -20.22 20.55 -11.08
C GLY A 125 -18.87 20.89 -11.71
N GLY A 126 -17.78 20.19 -11.34
CA GLY A 126 -16.72 19.94 -12.33
C GLY A 126 -17.39 19.39 -13.59
N PRO A 127 -16.89 19.66 -14.82
CA PRO A 127 -17.47 19.03 -16.01
C PRO A 127 -17.59 17.57 -15.65
N THR A 128 -18.83 17.09 -15.60
CA THR A 128 -19.08 15.69 -15.44
C THR A 128 -18.30 15.08 -16.59
N ALA A 129 -17.09 14.57 -16.34
CA ALA A 129 -16.68 13.37 -17.02
C ALA A 129 -17.88 12.47 -16.75
N PRO A 130 -18.71 12.22 -17.78
CA PRO A 130 -20.14 12.05 -17.62
C PRO A 130 -20.37 11.10 -16.47
N SER A 131 -21.06 11.58 -15.43
CA SER A 131 -21.68 10.73 -14.44
C SER A 131 -22.64 9.87 -15.25
N ASN A 132 -22.12 8.77 -15.78
CA ASN A 132 -22.83 7.76 -16.52
C ASN A 132 -23.65 6.98 -15.48
N ALA A 133 -24.66 7.66 -14.93
CA ALA A 133 -25.97 7.07 -14.69
C ALA A 133 -26.59 6.78 -16.06
N SER A 134 -25.95 5.87 -16.78
CA SER A 134 -26.44 5.17 -17.94
C SER A 134 -25.98 3.75 -17.72
N ASN A 135 -26.90 2.81 -17.86
CA ASN A 135 -26.76 1.38 -17.63
C ASN A 135 -25.72 0.68 -18.56
N SER A 136 -24.53 1.24 -18.74
CA SER A 136 -23.32 0.57 -19.28
C SER A 136 -22.31 0.28 -18.15
N GLY A 137 -22.81 0.23 -16.92
CA GLY A 137 -22.07 0.37 -15.67
C GLY A 137 -21.13 -0.80 -15.42
N ASN A 138 -19.83 -0.49 -15.53
CA ASN A 138 -18.71 -1.12 -14.80
C ASN A 138 -17.36 -0.58 -15.28
N MET A 139 -17.28 0.61 -15.89
CA MET A 139 -16.02 1.17 -16.41
C MET A 139 -15.54 2.38 -15.59
N ILE A 140 -14.29 2.32 -15.12
CA ILE A 140 -13.60 3.35 -14.33
C ILE A 140 -12.42 3.86 -15.13
N ARG A 141 -12.34 5.17 -15.37
CA ARG A 141 -11.13 5.76 -15.95
C ARG A 141 -10.07 5.96 -14.87
N VAL A 142 -8.89 5.38 -15.07
CA VAL A 142 -7.76 5.52 -14.15
C VAL A 142 -7.09 6.88 -14.40
N GLN A 143 -6.87 7.62 -13.32
CA GLN A 143 -6.17 8.90 -13.34
C GLN A 143 -4.94 8.83 -12.43
N PHE A 144 -3.84 9.41 -12.91
CA PHE A 144 -2.62 9.57 -12.14
C PHE A 144 -2.60 10.98 -11.54
N ALA A 145 -2.08 11.08 -10.33
CA ALA A 145 -1.72 12.35 -9.74
C ALA A 145 -0.73 13.11 -10.63
N LYS A 146 -0.76 14.44 -10.57
CA LYS A 146 0.12 15.28 -11.40
C LYS A 146 1.60 14.97 -11.09
N GLY A 147 2.30 14.39 -12.06
CA GLY A 147 3.72 14.05 -11.94
C GLY A 147 3.99 12.62 -11.47
N GLU A 148 2.96 11.89 -11.04
CA GLU A 148 3.07 10.49 -10.66
C GLU A 148 2.95 9.57 -11.86
N THR A 149 3.59 8.41 -11.78
CA THR A 149 3.48 7.33 -12.77
C THR A 149 2.67 6.16 -12.25
N SER A 150 2.39 6.11 -10.95
CA SER A 150 1.68 5.01 -10.30
C SER A 150 0.41 5.46 -9.59
N THR A 151 -0.54 4.55 -9.42
CA THR A 151 -1.78 4.76 -8.66
C THR A 151 -2.31 3.43 -8.10
N MET A 152 -3.22 3.52 -7.13
CA MET A 152 -3.90 2.39 -6.52
C MET A 152 -5.41 2.62 -6.49
N LEU A 153 -6.21 1.63 -6.90
CA LEU A 153 -7.67 1.71 -6.88
C LEU A 153 -8.28 0.51 -6.15
N THR A 154 -9.18 0.76 -5.21
CA THR A 154 -9.93 -0.31 -4.52
C THR A 154 -11.38 -0.31 -4.98
N LYS A 155 -11.90 -1.48 -5.37
CA LYS A 155 -13.27 -1.62 -5.85
C LYS A 155 -13.88 -2.96 -5.48
N ASP A 156 -15.18 -2.93 -5.20
CA ASP A 156 -16.00 -4.12 -5.07
C ASP A 156 -16.48 -4.59 -6.43
N ILE A 157 -16.43 -5.90 -6.66
CA ILE A 157 -16.99 -6.57 -7.82
C ILE A 157 -18.06 -7.53 -7.31
N PRO A 158 -19.34 -7.37 -7.72
CA PRO A 158 -20.40 -8.29 -7.30
C PRO A 158 -20.09 -9.72 -7.75
N ALA A 159 -20.78 -10.70 -7.16
CA ALA A 159 -20.68 -12.10 -7.55
C ALA A 159 -20.92 -12.27 -9.06
N ASN A 160 -20.03 -12.99 -9.75
CA ASN A 160 -20.06 -13.14 -11.22
C ASN A 160 -20.01 -11.79 -11.99
N GLY A 161 -19.51 -10.75 -11.35
CA GLY A 161 -19.42 -9.40 -11.90
C GLY A 161 -18.10 -9.14 -12.61
N THR A 162 -18.05 -8.02 -13.33
CA THR A 162 -16.84 -7.54 -14.01
C THR A 162 -16.66 -6.07 -13.69
N ILE A 163 -15.42 -5.61 -13.56
CA ILE A 163 -15.09 -4.20 -13.55
C ILE A 163 -14.02 -3.91 -14.60
N ASN A 164 -14.13 -2.78 -15.28
CA ASN A 164 -13.26 -2.37 -16.36
C ASN A 164 -12.51 -1.11 -15.95
N PHE A 165 -11.20 -1.12 -16.03
CA PHE A 165 -10.35 0.04 -15.81
C PHE A 165 -9.86 0.56 -17.15
N MET A 166 -10.23 1.79 -17.50
CA MET A 166 -9.80 2.46 -18.71
C MET A 166 -8.53 3.26 -18.43
N ILE A 167 -7.43 2.85 -19.05
CA ILE A 167 -6.07 3.29 -18.75
C ILE A 167 -5.49 3.97 -19.98
N ASN A 168 -5.23 5.27 -19.90
CA ASN A 168 -4.58 5.97 -21.01
C ASN A 168 -3.07 5.72 -20.95
N ALA A 169 -2.52 5.17 -22.03
CA ALA A 169 -1.09 4.94 -22.16
C ALA A 169 -0.62 5.21 -23.59
N ARG A 170 0.66 5.54 -23.74
CA ARG A 170 1.30 5.87 -25.02
C ARG A 170 2.13 4.69 -25.51
N LYS A 171 2.16 4.51 -26.83
CA LYS A 171 3.02 3.54 -27.50
C LYS A 171 4.46 3.64 -26.99
N GLY A 172 5.04 2.50 -26.64
CA GLY A 172 6.39 2.37 -26.10
C GLY A 172 6.49 2.56 -24.58
N GLN A 173 5.42 2.97 -23.89
CA GLN A 173 5.40 2.92 -22.43
C GLN A 173 5.37 1.47 -21.95
N LYS A 174 6.02 1.24 -20.82
CA LYS A 174 5.88 0.03 -20.03
C LYS A 174 4.71 0.25 -19.07
N MET A 175 3.71 -0.61 -19.10
CA MET A 175 2.59 -0.63 -18.16
C MET A 175 2.77 -1.84 -17.25
N GLU A 176 2.86 -1.60 -15.95
CA GLU A 176 2.94 -2.64 -14.93
C GLU A 176 1.69 -2.60 -14.06
N TYR A 177 1.05 -3.75 -13.85
CA TYR A 177 -0.13 -3.82 -12.99
C TYR A 177 -0.18 -5.08 -12.12
N THR A 178 -0.85 -4.98 -10.98
CA THR A 178 -1.12 -6.11 -10.08
C THR A 178 -2.52 -5.97 -9.53
N VAL A 179 -3.30 -7.05 -9.56
CA VAL A 179 -4.62 -7.10 -8.94
C VAL A 179 -4.51 -7.90 -7.64
N GLY A 180 -4.54 -7.21 -6.50
CA GLY A 180 -4.56 -7.80 -5.16
C GLY A 180 -5.98 -7.91 -4.60
N TYR A 181 -6.28 -8.96 -3.85
CA TYR A 181 -7.58 -9.23 -3.23
C TYR A 181 -7.44 -10.37 -2.21
N ASP A 182 -8.45 -10.52 -1.35
CA ASP A 182 -8.37 -11.37 -0.15
C ASP A 182 -8.95 -12.79 -0.33
N PHE A 183 -9.19 -13.21 -1.57
CA PHE A 183 -9.88 -14.49 -1.90
C PHE A 183 -8.96 -15.49 -2.63
N SER A 184 -9.53 -16.60 -3.08
CA SER A 184 -8.83 -17.65 -3.85
C SER A 184 -8.42 -17.13 -5.22
N ASP A 185 -7.27 -17.56 -5.72
CA ASP A 185 -6.75 -17.19 -7.05
C ASP A 185 -7.63 -17.67 -8.21
N SER A 186 -8.50 -18.63 -7.95
CA SER A 186 -9.54 -19.07 -8.90
C SER A 186 -10.69 -18.07 -9.08
N ASP A 187 -10.86 -17.13 -8.14
CA ASP A 187 -12.05 -16.29 -8.02
C ASP A 187 -11.96 -15.00 -8.85
N ILE A 188 -10.78 -14.70 -9.37
CA ILE A 188 -10.50 -13.48 -10.11
C ILE A 188 -9.72 -13.79 -11.38
N THR A 189 -10.14 -13.21 -12.50
CA THR A 189 -9.35 -13.17 -13.73
C THR A 189 -9.20 -11.74 -14.20
N ALA A 190 -8.04 -11.39 -14.76
CA ALA A 190 -7.79 -10.06 -15.28
C ALA A 190 -7.25 -10.09 -16.72
N TYR A 191 -7.81 -9.23 -17.57
CA TYR A 191 -7.53 -9.16 -19.00
C TYR A 191 -7.22 -7.74 -19.41
N LEU A 192 -6.10 -7.51 -20.10
CA LEU A 192 -5.79 -6.22 -20.69
C LEU A 192 -6.10 -6.23 -22.19
N THR A 193 -6.86 -5.25 -22.67
CA THR A 193 -7.21 -5.07 -24.09
C THR A 193 -6.63 -3.75 -24.60
N GLU A 194 -5.92 -3.80 -25.73
CA GLU A 194 -5.36 -2.62 -26.38
C GLU A 194 -6.42 -1.76 -27.08
N PRO A 195 -6.16 -0.45 -27.31
CA PRO A 195 -7.05 0.43 -28.05
C PRO A 195 -7.45 -0.16 -29.42
N GLY A 196 -8.76 -0.36 -29.61
CA GLY A 196 -9.35 -0.86 -30.85
C GLY A 196 -9.11 -2.35 -31.12
N ALA A 197 -8.58 -3.12 -30.16
CA ALA A 197 -8.53 -4.57 -30.24
C ALA A 197 -9.87 -5.17 -29.76
N ALA A 198 -10.32 -6.24 -30.43
CA ALA A 198 -11.49 -7.01 -29.98
C ALA A 198 -11.12 -8.07 -28.93
N ASP A 199 -9.88 -8.55 -28.97
CA ASP A 199 -9.40 -9.66 -28.14
C ASP A 199 -8.52 -9.17 -26.98
N ALA A 200 -8.54 -9.93 -25.88
CA ALA A 200 -7.65 -9.73 -24.76
C ALA A 200 -6.19 -9.91 -25.22
N SER A 201 -5.36 -8.90 -24.98
CA SER A 201 -3.93 -8.90 -25.32
C SER A 201 -3.07 -9.63 -24.28
N LEU A 202 -3.58 -9.80 -23.06
CA LEU A 202 -2.93 -10.55 -22.00
C LEU A 202 -3.99 -11.08 -21.02
N THR A 203 -3.85 -12.33 -20.57
CA THR A 203 -4.58 -12.87 -19.43
C THR A 203 -3.61 -12.99 -18.27
N SER A 204 -3.99 -12.53 -17.09
CA SER A 204 -3.12 -12.60 -15.92
C SER A 204 -3.74 -13.43 -14.81
N GLY A 205 -2.89 -14.23 -14.20
CA GLY A 205 -3.15 -14.82 -12.89
C GLY A 205 -3.13 -13.72 -11.83
N PRO A 206 -3.98 -13.81 -10.82
CA PRO A 206 -4.02 -12.81 -9.77
C PRO A 206 -2.73 -12.74 -8.93
N LYS A 207 -2.50 -11.61 -8.24
CA LYS A 207 -1.38 -11.33 -7.30
C LYS A 207 0.04 -11.32 -7.88
N GLU A 208 0.23 -11.73 -9.13
CA GLU A 208 1.52 -11.60 -9.82
C GLU A 208 1.62 -10.26 -10.56
N PRO A 209 2.73 -9.51 -10.39
CA PRO A 209 3.01 -8.34 -11.22
C PRO A 209 3.04 -8.71 -12.70
N GLN A 210 2.27 -7.97 -13.49
CA GLN A 210 2.21 -8.11 -14.93
C GLN A 210 2.91 -6.94 -15.58
N GLU A 211 3.64 -7.23 -16.65
CA GLU A 211 4.35 -6.24 -17.44
C GLU A 211 3.85 -6.26 -18.88
N PHE A 212 3.54 -5.08 -19.41
CA PHE A 212 3.02 -4.91 -20.76
C PHE A 212 3.67 -3.73 -21.46
N VAL A 213 4.36 -3.98 -22.57
CA VAL A 213 4.85 -2.91 -23.45
C VAL A 213 3.71 -2.45 -24.36
N VAL A 214 3.29 -1.20 -24.19
CA VAL A 214 2.16 -0.60 -24.90
C VAL A 214 2.48 -0.49 -26.39
N LYS A 215 1.75 -1.20 -27.25
CA LYS A 215 2.01 -1.20 -28.70
C LYS A 215 1.22 -0.10 -29.41
N LYS A 216 0.11 0.34 -28.84
CA LYS A 216 -0.76 1.40 -29.37
C LYS A 216 -1.02 2.50 -28.35
N THR A 217 -0.89 3.75 -28.75
CA THR A 217 -1.32 4.89 -27.92
C THR A 217 -2.84 4.93 -27.82
N GLY A 218 -3.37 5.10 -26.63
CA GLY A 218 -4.80 5.32 -26.40
C GLY A 218 -5.28 4.75 -25.07
N ASP A 219 -6.59 4.61 -24.98
CA ASP A 219 -7.28 4.03 -23.83
C ASP A 219 -7.27 2.50 -23.92
N HIS A 220 -6.50 1.88 -23.04
CA HIS A 220 -6.49 0.44 -22.81
C HIS A 220 -7.60 0.09 -21.82
N MET A 221 -8.09 -1.14 -21.88
CA MET A 221 -9.11 -1.63 -20.95
C MET A 221 -8.55 -2.81 -20.18
N LEU A 222 -8.41 -2.66 -18.86
CA LEU A 222 -8.11 -3.75 -17.94
C LEU A 222 -9.44 -4.23 -17.33
N SER A 223 -9.94 -5.37 -17.77
CA SER A 223 -11.14 -6.01 -17.25
C SER A 223 -10.77 -6.98 -16.14
N VAL A 224 -11.34 -6.81 -14.95
CA VAL A 224 -11.21 -7.75 -13.82
C VAL A 224 -12.56 -8.41 -13.59
N VAL A 225 -12.62 -9.73 -13.70
CA VAL A 225 -13.83 -10.53 -13.59
C VAL A 225 -13.78 -11.31 -12.27
N ASN A 226 -14.83 -11.18 -11.47
CA ASN A 226 -15.07 -12.01 -10.30
C ASN A 226 -15.84 -13.25 -10.73
N THR A 227 -15.21 -14.41 -10.72
CA THR A 227 -15.81 -15.70 -11.08
C THR A 227 -16.48 -16.39 -9.88
N SER A 228 -16.39 -15.80 -8.68
CA SER A 228 -16.98 -16.36 -7.48
C SER A 228 -18.47 -16.02 -7.35
N LYS A 229 -19.16 -16.79 -6.48
CA LYS A 229 -20.56 -16.57 -6.11
C LYS A 229 -20.74 -15.52 -5.01
N LYS A 230 -19.68 -14.79 -4.64
CA LYS A 230 -19.70 -13.77 -3.57
C LYS A 230 -19.16 -12.45 -4.11
N LYS A 231 -19.48 -11.34 -3.43
CA LYS A 231 -18.83 -10.06 -3.69
C LYS A 231 -17.34 -10.18 -3.33
N VAL A 232 -16.47 -9.62 -4.17
CA VAL A 232 -15.02 -9.58 -3.94
C VAL A 232 -14.54 -8.13 -3.98
N THR A 233 -13.74 -7.72 -3.00
CA THR A 233 -13.04 -6.44 -3.01
C THR A 233 -11.65 -6.65 -3.60
N ILE A 234 -11.30 -5.84 -4.60
CA ILE A 234 -10.00 -5.86 -5.26
C ILE A 234 -9.24 -4.55 -5.04
N THR A 235 -7.93 -4.62 -5.24
CA THR A 235 -6.97 -3.52 -5.24
C THR A 235 -6.15 -3.61 -6.50
N LEU A 236 -6.32 -2.66 -7.42
CA LEU A 236 -5.48 -2.51 -8.59
C LEU A 236 -4.29 -1.62 -8.22
N TYR A 237 -3.09 -2.17 -8.31
CA TYR A 237 -1.84 -1.42 -8.35
C TYR A 237 -1.46 -1.23 -9.81
N LEU A 238 -1.21 0.00 -10.24
CA LEU A 238 -0.86 0.33 -11.62
C LEU A 238 0.30 1.31 -11.65
N ASP A 239 1.25 1.08 -12.55
CA ASP A 239 2.38 1.98 -12.81
C ASP A 239 2.66 2.05 -14.32
N ILE A 240 2.81 3.26 -14.83
CA ILE A 240 3.06 3.54 -16.23
C ILE A 240 4.14 4.62 -16.28
N PRO A 241 5.43 4.24 -16.14
CA PRO A 241 6.52 5.18 -16.32
C PRO A 241 6.38 5.95 -17.63
N ALA A 242 6.79 7.22 -17.61
CA ALA A 242 6.91 8.00 -18.83
C ALA A 242 7.73 7.19 -19.85
N ALA A 243 7.28 7.18 -21.11
CA ALA A 243 8.06 6.53 -22.17
C ALA A 243 9.48 7.07 -22.09
N ALA A 244 10.47 6.19 -21.92
CA ALA A 244 11.86 6.60 -21.96
C ALA A 244 12.02 7.39 -23.24
N ALA A 245 12.28 8.69 -23.13
CA ALA A 245 12.57 9.50 -24.30
C ALA A 245 13.69 8.76 -25.02
N THR A 246 13.48 8.41 -26.29
CA THR A 246 14.44 7.66 -27.09
C THR A 246 15.68 8.53 -27.24
N THR A 247 16.55 8.53 -26.24
CA THR A 247 17.84 9.18 -26.29
C THR A 247 18.65 8.35 -27.25
N VAL A 248 18.90 8.90 -28.43
CA VAL A 248 19.78 8.34 -29.44
C VAL A 248 21.09 7.98 -28.73
N THR A 249 21.35 6.69 -28.60
CA THR A 249 22.48 6.15 -27.83
C THR A 249 23.77 6.44 -28.57
N GLY A 250 24.48 7.49 -28.14
CA GLY A 250 25.94 7.43 -28.12
C GLY A 250 26.39 6.30 -27.19
N PRO A 251 27.65 5.80 -27.30
CA PRO A 251 28.15 4.69 -26.49
C PRO A 251 27.84 4.95 -25.01
N SER A 252 26.97 4.10 -24.45
CA SER A 252 26.50 4.22 -23.08
C SER A 252 27.68 4.04 -22.15
N ALA A 253 28.00 5.09 -21.39
CA ALA A 253 28.84 4.93 -20.21
C ALA A 253 28.22 3.82 -19.34
N PRO A 254 29.04 2.97 -18.70
CA PRO A 254 28.54 1.90 -17.85
C PRO A 254 27.52 2.46 -16.86
N SER A 255 26.36 1.80 -16.81
CA SER A 255 25.27 2.13 -15.90
C SER A 255 25.82 2.16 -14.48
N SER A 256 25.67 3.29 -13.78
CA SER A 256 26.15 3.44 -12.39
C SER A 256 25.53 2.45 -11.40
N ASN A 257 24.55 1.64 -11.84
CA ASN A 257 23.82 0.69 -11.01
C ASN A 257 24.58 -0.63 -10.81
N ASP A 258 25.45 -1.03 -11.74
CA ASP A 258 26.20 -2.29 -11.61
C ASP A 258 27.16 -2.25 -10.40
N ALA A 259 27.58 -1.03 -10.03
CA ALA A 259 28.51 -0.81 -8.95
C ALA A 259 27.90 -0.97 -7.54
N VAL A 260 26.60 -1.29 -7.42
CA VAL A 260 25.95 -1.59 -6.12
C VAL A 260 25.37 -3.00 -6.03
N ALA A 261 25.66 -3.90 -6.96
CA ALA A 261 25.27 -5.30 -6.84
C ALA A 261 26.07 -6.00 -5.72
N GLY A 262 25.41 -6.86 -4.93
CA GLY A 262 26.02 -7.65 -3.87
C GLY A 262 25.14 -7.86 -2.64
N PHE A 263 25.77 -8.30 -1.55
CA PHE A 263 25.11 -8.62 -0.28
C PHE A 263 25.36 -7.55 0.77
N TYR A 264 24.30 -7.18 1.49
CA TYR A 264 24.27 -6.10 2.47
C TYR A 264 23.84 -6.64 3.84
N PHE A 265 24.77 -6.65 4.78
CA PHE A 265 24.56 -7.22 6.12
C PHE A 265 24.35 -6.10 7.15
N PRO A 266 23.31 -6.16 8.00
CA PRO A 266 23.15 -5.21 9.10
C PRO A 266 24.39 -5.19 9.99
N LYS A 267 24.99 -4.02 10.18
CA LYS A 267 26.21 -3.84 11.00
C LYS A 267 25.99 -4.16 12.48
N THR A 268 24.76 -4.03 12.95
CA THR A 268 24.36 -4.30 14.33
C THR A 268 23.16 -5.23 14.34
N ALA A 269 22.95 -5.94 15.45
CA ALA A 269 21.78 -6.80 15.59
C ALA A 269 20.49 -5.97 15.42
N LEU A 270 19.64 -6.40 14.50
CA LEU A 270 18.36 -5.76 14.26
C LEU A 270 17.41 -5.95 15.46
N PRO A 271 16.55 -4.96 15.76
CA PRO A 271 15.60 -5.08 16.87
C PRO A 271 14.59 -6.21 16.63
N ARG A 272 13.87 -6.62 17.69
CA ARG A 272 13.00 -7.80 17.69
C ARG A 272 12.05 -7.89 16.49
N GLY A 273 11.51 -6.75 16.04
CA GLY A 273 10.59 -6.71 14.90
C GLY A 273 11.21 -7.05 13.54
N PHE A 274 12.54 -7.05 13.44
CA PHE A 274 13.32 -7.29 12.21
C PHE A 274 14.39 -8.37 12.41
N ALA A 275 14.43 -9.01 13.59
CA ALA A 275 15.49 -9.93 13.99
C ALA A 275 15.58 -11.18 13.10
N GLU A 276 14.52 -11.47 12.34
CA GLU A 276 14.45 -12.52 11.33
C GLU A 276 15.27 -12.24 10.08
N LEU A 277 15.58 -10.98 9.76
CA LEU A 277 16.30 -10.62 8.55
C LEU A 277 17.80 -10.85 8.72
N GLU A 278 18.41 -11.45 7.70
CA GLU A 278 19.83 -11.73 7.63
C GLU A 278 20.56 -10.67 6.80
N HIS A 279 20.15 -10.49 5.55
CA HIS A 279 20.77 -9.55 4.62
C HIS A 279 19.79 -9.04 3.56
N LEU A 280 20.15 -7.93 2.94
CA LEU A 280 19.59 -7.44 1.69
C LEU A 280 20.52 -7.90 0.56
N MET A 281 19.96 -8.47 -0.51
CA MET A 281 20.69 -8.76 -1.75
C MET A 281 20.20 -7.80 -2.83
N LEU A 282 21.13 -7.23 -3.60
CA LEU A 282 20.83 -6.41 -4.78
C LEU A 282 21.58 -6.98 -5.98
N SER A 283 20.94 -7.00 -7.15
CA SER A 283 21.56 -7.40 -8.42
C SER A 283 21.02 -6.57 -9.58
N THR A 284 21.83 -6.45 -10.63
CA THR A 284 21.46 -5.91 -11.95
C THR A 284 21.55 -6.98 -13.03
N THR A 285 21.72 -8.25 -12.66
CA THR A 285 21.88 -9.37 -13.57
C THR A 285 20.91 -10.48 -13.21
N ASP A 286 20.04 -10.88 -14.13
CA ASP A 286 19.02 -11.92 -13.91
C ASP A 286 19.64 -13.33 -13.69
N ASP A 287 18.79 -14.32 -13.43
CA ASP A 287 19.21 -15.71 -13.15
C ASP A 287 19.95 -16.36 -14.34
N ASP A 288 19.77 -15.84 -15.56
CA ASP A 288 20.44 -16.29 -16.78
C ASP A 288 21.76 -15.53 -17.05
N GLY A 289 22.15 -14.60 -16.18
CA GLY A 289 23.35 -13.80 -16.35
C GLY A 289 23.17 -12.58 -17.26
N ASN A 290 21.94 -12.23 -17.66
CA ASN A 290 21.70 -11.08 -18.52
C ASN A 290 21.52 -9.79 -17.70
N PRO A 291 22.06 -8.66 -18.17
CA PRO A 291 21.85 -7.38 -17.51
C PRO A 291 20.38 -6.96 -17.55
N GLY A 292 19.88 -6.46 -16.42
CA GLY A 292 18.49 -6.08 -16.20
C GLY A 292 18.35 -4.88 -15.26
N PRO A 293 17.11 -4.47 -14.93
CA PRO A 293 16.87 -3.45 -13.91
C PRO A 293 17.40 -3.92 -12.55
N LEU A 294 17.60 -2.98 -11.63
CA LEU A 294 17.91 -3.33 -10.25
C LEU A 294 16.79 -4.21 -9.69
N PHE A 295 17.16 -5.32 -9.08
CA PHE A 295 16.26 -6.21 -8.34
C PHE A 295 16.97 -6.72 -7.07
N GLY A 296 16.26 -7.51 -6.27
CA GLY A 296 16.84 -8.09 -5.07
C GLY A 296 15.82 -8.75 -4.16
N PHE A 297 16.24 -9.07 -2.94
CA PHE A 297 15.37 -9.56 -1.88
C PHE A 297 15.94 -9.26 -0.48
N LEU A 298 15.07 -9.26 0.53
CA LEU A 298 15.50 -9.42 1.92
C LEU A 298 15.44 -10.90 2.30
N ARG A 299 16.58 -11.47 2.69
CA ARG A 299 16.69 -12.87 3.10
C ARG A 299 16.45 -13.02 4.60
N PRO A 300 15.53 -13.91 5.03
CA PRO A 300 15.43 -14.29 6.43
C PRO A 300 16.56 -15.24 6.85
N LYS A 301 17.00 -15.17 8.11
CA LYS A 301 18.01 -16.06 8.73
C LYS A 301 17.63 -17.53 8.70
N LYS A 302 16.32 -17.82 8.74
CA LYS A 302 15.84 -19.20 8.67
C LYS A 302 15.80 -19.61 7.20
N GLN A 303 16.74 -20.46 6.78
CA GLN A 303 16.90 -20.90 5.39
C GLN A 303 15.64 -21.54 4.77
N SER A 304 14.72 -22.06 5.60
CA SER A 304 13.45 -22.61 5.13
C SER A 304 12.35 -21.57 4.90
N SER A 305 12.62 -20.29 5.15
CA SER A 305 11.66 -19.19 4.96
C SER A 305 11.80 -18.63 3.55
N ASN A 306 10.68 -18.18 2.99
CA ASN A 306 10.66 -17.50 1.70
C ASN A 306 11.34 -16.13 1.80
N ASP A 307 12.07 -15.75 0.75
CA ASP A 307 12.66 -14.41 0.64
C ASP A 307 11.60 -13.35 0.36
N TYR A 308 11.78 -12.16 0.95
CA TYR A 308 10.95 -11.00 0.66
C TYR A 308 11.50 -10.30 -0.59
N VAL A 309 11.05 -10.74 -1.76
CA VAL A 309 11.42 -10.18 -3.07
C VAL A 309 11.11 -8.69 -3.12
N LEU A 310 12.06 -7.87 -3.59
CA LEU A 310 11.88 -6.44 -3.72
C LEU A 310 10.88 -6.12 -4.85
N VAL A 311 9.99 -5.18 -4.59
CA VAL A 311 9.06 -4.61 -5.57
C VAL A 311 9.63 -3.27 -6.03
N LYS A 312 10.08 -3.25 -7.29
CA LYS A 312 10.58 -2.06 -8.00
C LYS A 312 11.62 -1.26 -7.22
N PRO A 313 12.76 -1.85 -6.83
CA PRO A 313 13.79 -1.08 -6.15
C PRO A 313 14.31 0.03 -7.08
N LYS A 314 14.38 1.25 -6.55
CA LYS A 314 14.75 2.45 -7.29
C LYS A 314 16.01 3.03 -6.70
N LEU A 315 17.04 3.17 -7.53
CA LEU A 315 18.27 3.90 -7.23
C LEU A 315 18.27 5.24 -7.98
N SER A 316 18.23 6.34 -7.25
CA SER A 316 18.32 7.70 -7.80
C SER A 316 19.50 8.43 -7.18
N GLY A 317 20.59 8.55 -7.95
CA GLY A 317 21.87 9.00 -7.42
C GLY A 317 22.40 8.01 -6.38
N LYS A 318 22.43 8.43 -5.10
CA LYS A 318 22.80 7.57 -3.98
C LYS A 318 21.60 7.00 -3.22
N THR A 319 20.38 7.47 -3.52
CA THR A 319 19.20 7.11 -2.73
C THR A 319 18.58 5.82 -3.27
N LEU A 320 18.42 4.84 -2.38
CA LEU A 320 17.75 3.58 -2.64
C LEU A 320 16.39 3.57 -1.94
N THR A 321 15.33 3.24 -2.67
CA THR A 321 13.99 3.01 -2.13
C THR A 321 13.41 1.71 -2.66
N PHE A 322 12.73 0.93 -1.82
CA PHE A 322 12.00 -0.27 -2.26
C PHE A 322 10.87 -0.63 -1.30
N THR A 323 9.94 -1.45 -1.78
CA THR A 323 9.07 -2.28 -0.93
C THR A 323 9.34 -3.76 -1.22
N THR A 324 8.68 -4.68 -0.51
CA THR A 324 8.75 -6.11 -0.80
C THR A 324 7.37 -6.69 -1.06
N ILE A 325 7.33 -7.89 -1.65
CA ILE A 325 6.13 -8.72 -1.64
C ILE A 325 5.70 -9.01 -0.20
N SER A 326 4.40 -9.28 -0.02
CA SER A 326 3.83 -9.66 1.26
C SER A 326 3.85 -11.19 1.44
N ILE A 327 4.42 -11.65 2.55
CA ILE A 327 4.50 -13.06 2.92
C ILE A 327 3.74 -13.22 4.23
N LYS A 328 2.60 -13.91 4.18
CA LYS A 328 1.71 -14.08 5.35
C LYS A 328 1.34 -12.74 6.00
N GLY A 329 1.06 -11.74 5.17
CA GLY A 329 0.73 -10.38 5.61
C GLY A 329 1.95 -9.52 5.95
N VAL A 330 3.17 -10.05 6.04
CA VAL A 330 4.35 -9.24 6.36
C VAL A 330 5.05 -8.80 5.08
N SER A 331 5.33 -7.51 4.95
CA SER A 331 6.22 -6.95 3.93
C SER A 331 7.16 -5.92 4.56
N TYR A 332 8.08 -5.37 3.77
CA TYR A 332 9.01 -4.35 4.22
C TYR A 332 9.03 -3.18 3.25
N SER A 333 9.31 -1.98 3.75
CA SER A 333 9.70 -0.82 2.94
C SER A 333 11.03 -0.27 3.45
N PHE A 334 11.82 0.26 2.52
CA PHE A 334 13.10 0.85 2.82
C PHE A 334 13.27 2.17 2.07
N THR A 335 13.85 3.15 2.77
CA THR A 335 14.38 4.38 2.17
C THR A 335 15.72 4.68 2.79
N GLY A 336 16.76 4.77 1.97
CA GLY A 336 18.12 5.01 2.44
C GLY A 336 19.02 5.58 1.37
N ALA A 337 20.28 5.81 1.74
CA ALA A 337 21.30 6.33 0.84
C ALA A 337 22.61 5.57 1.00
N PHE A 338 23.24 5.29 -0.13
CA PHE A 338 24.61 4.83 -0.22
C PHE A 338 25.57 5.93 0.22
N THR A 339 26.62 5.59 0.97
CA THR A 339 27.69 6.55 1.31
C THR A 339 28.56 6.81 0.08
N ARG A 340 28.76 5.79 -0.75
CA ARG A 340 29.40 5.82 -2.08
C ARG A 340 28.87 4.67 -2.95
N THR A 341 29.07 4.75 -4.26
CA THR A 341 28.54 3.80 -5.25
C THR A 341 29.62 3.27 -6.20
N ASN A 342 30.91 3.41 -5.86
CA ASN A 342 32.04 3.04 -6.71
C ASN A 342 32.70 1.73 -6.24
N PHE A 343 31.89 0.69 -5.95
CA PHE A 343 32.41 -0.53 -5.30
C PHE A 343 33.31 -1.36 -6.22
N THR A 344 33.17 -1.25 -7.53
CA THR A 344 34.02 -1.92 -8.52
C THR A 344 35.44 -1.38 -8.55
N ASP A 345 35.61 -0.06 -8.40
CA ASP A 345 36.92 0.59 -8.46
C ASP A 345 37.68 0.41 -7.15
N VAL A 346 36.96 0.54 -6.04
CA VAL A 346 37.52 0.45 -4.69
C VAL A 346 36.54 -0.34 -3.82
N PRO A 347 36.72 -1.67 -3.69
CA PRO A 347 35.87 -2.50 -2.85
C PRO A 347 35.73 -1.93 -1.43
N PRO A 348 34.53 -1.87 -0.86
CA PRO A 348 34.34 -1.49 0.53
C PRO A 348 35.11 -2.39 1.48
N ASN A 349 35.67 -1.80 2.54
CA ASN A 349 36.21 -2.61 3.63
C ASN A 349 35.06 -3.39 4.29
N SER A 350 35.31 -4.62 4.75
CA SER A 350 34.26 -5.49 5.33
C SER A 350 33.50 -4.87 6.51
N ASN A 351 34.09 -3.91 7.21
CA ASN A 351 33.48 -3.19 8.35
C ASN A 351 32.95 -1.77 7.99
N GLU A 352 33.10 -1.36 6.73
CA GLU A 352 32.64 -0.08 6.22
C GLU A 352 31.11 -0.07 6.10
N VAL A 353 30.45 0.96 6.61
CA VAL A 353 29.01 1.16 6.37
C VAL A 353 28.83 1.82 5.01
N VAL A 354 28.20 1.10 4.09
CA VAL A 354 28.01 1.57 2.72
C VAL A 354 26.60 2.03 2.41
N LEU A 355 25.61 1.59 3.18
CA LEU A 355 24.20 1.92 3.00
C LEU A 355 23.58 2.20 4.36
N LYS A 356 22.87 3.33 4.48
CA LYS A 356 22.13 3.72 5.68
C LYS A 356 20.71 4.11 5.31
N GLY A 357 19.74 3.79 6.15
CA GLY A 357 18.38 4.22 5.92
C GLY A 357 17.42 3.79 7.01
N THR A 358 16.15 3.96 6.71
CA THR A 358 15.02 3.53 7.52
C THR A 358 14.41 2.30 6.89
N LEU A 359 14.28 1.23 7.68
CA LEU A 359 13.57 0.01 7.31
C LEU A 359 12.28 -0.05 8.13
N SER A 360 11.14 -0.10 7.45
CA SER A 360 9.83 -0.24 8.08
C SER A 360 9.29 -1.63 7.79
N ARG A 361 8.85 -2.33 8.83
CA ARG A 361 8.13 -3.60 8.69
C ARG A 361 6.66 -3.29 8.59
N LEU A 362 6.05 -3.81 7.54
CA LEU A 362 4.65 -3.66 7.24
C LEU A 362 3.93 -4.96 7.63
N VAL A 363 2.79 -4.86 8.29
CA VAL A 363 1.90 -6.00 8.57
C VAL A 363 0.54 -5.63 7.99
N ASN A 364 0.10 -6.40 7.00
CA ASN A 364 -1.02 -6.11 6.11
C ASN A 364 -0.87 -4.72 5.47
N GLY A 365 0.32 -4.41 4.95
CA GLY A 365 0.56 -3.11 4.30
C GLY A 365 0.67 -1.90 5.24
N GLU A 366 0.44 -2.07 6.55
CA GLU A 366 0.61 -1.00 7.54
C GLU A 366 1.95 -1.05 8.27
N ALA A 367 2.57 0.10 8.52
CA ALA A 367 3.78 0.19 9.33
C ALA A 367 3.54 -0.31 10.77
N ALA A 368 4.15 -1.45 11.10
CA ALA A 368 4.07 -2.07 12.41
C ALA A 368 5.28 -1.71 13.28
N ASP A 369 6.47 -1.68 12.68
CA ASP A 369 7.73 -1.34 13.33
C ASP A 369 8.60 -0.54 12.36
N GLU A 370 9.49 0.30 12.88
CA GLU A 370 10.47 1.06 12.11
C GLU A 370 11.82 1.03 12.82
N THR A 371 12.90 0.95 12.05
CA THR A 371 14.26 1.02 12.60
C THR A 371 15.20 1.72 11.63
N GLU A 372 16.11 2.53 12.17
CA GLU A 372 17.31 2.90 11.44
C GLU A 372 18.20 1.67 11.27
N VAL A 373 18.78 1.50 10.10
CA VAL A 373 19.67 0.39 9.77
C VAL A 373 20.89 0.90 9.00
N SER A 374 22.03 0.29 9.30
CA SER A 374 23.30 0.51 8.61
C SER A 374 23.80 -0.83 8.11
N PHE A 375 24.16 -0.92 6.83
CA PHE A 375 24.65 -2.15 6.21
C PHE A 375 26.15 -2.06 5.87
N THR A 376 26.86 -3.15 6.13
CA THR A 376 28.16 -3.45 5.50
C THR A 376 27.92 -4.21 4.20
N TYR A 377 28.96 -4.34 3.38
CA TYR A 377 28.87 -4.93 2.04
C TYR A 377 29.79 -6.13 1.88
N THR A 378 29.34 -7.11 1.11
CA THR A 378 30.15 -8.19 0.57
C THR A 378 29.80 -8.35 -0.90
N ILE A 379 30.81 -8.55 -1.73
CA ILE A 379 30.61 -8.77 -3.17
C ILE A 379 29.74 -10.02 -3.38
N GLY A 380 28.81 -9.93 -4.33
CA GLY A 380 28.05 -11.10 -4.79
C GLY A 380 28.91 -11.97 -5.70
N ASP A 381 28.70 -13.29 -5.65
CA ASP A 381 29.34 -14.23 -6.57
C ASP A 381 28.77 -14.13 -7.98
#